data_AF-A0A226QN30-F1
#
_entry.id   AF-A0A226QN30-F1
#
_cell.length_a   1.000
_cell.length_b   1.000
_cell.length_c   1.000
_cell.angle_alpha   90.00
_cell.angle_beta   90.00
_cell.angle_gamma   90.00
#
_symmetry.space_group_name_H-M   'P 1'
#
loop_
_entity.id
_entity.type
_entity.pdbx_description
1 polymer ?
#
loop_
_entity_poly.entity_id
_entity_poly.type
_entity_poly.pdbx_seq_one_letter_code
_entity_poly.pdbx_strand_id
1 'polypeptide(L)'
;MRQDDLKELERAIAEITEIAEGFGLDFYPMRYEICPADIIYTFGAYGMPTRFSHWTFGKQFHKMKLQYDLGLSKIYELVINSDPCYAFLLDTNSLIQNKLIVAHVLAHSDFFKNNVRFSNTKRDMVESMAATAERIKHYEHQYGKLEVEKFLDAVLAIQEHIDPSLLRPKLSWTLEDTEVYEEEEPPKIASPYDDLWLLDEKDKPTPPPRKKRRKFPPQPEKDVLLFIEEYSRELEEWQRDILTMMREEMLYFWPQLETKIMNEG
;
A
#
# COMPACT_ATOMS: atom_id res chain seq x y z
N MET A 1 5.01 -17.05 -29.37
CA MET A 1 3.77 -17.38 -30.10
C MET A 1 3.99 -17.27 -31.60
N ARG A 2 3.32 -18.08 -32.42
CA ARG A 2 3.34 -17.91 -33.90
C ARG A 2 2.44 -16.73 -34.29
N GLN A 3 2.70 -16.13 -35.45
CA GLN A 3 1.95 -14.95 -35.92
C GLN A 3 0.45 -15.23 -36.13
N ASP A 4 0.10 -16.48 -36.47
CA ASP A 4 -1.30 -16.90 -36.62
C ASP A 4 -2.00 -17.00 -35.26
N ASP A 5 -1.32 -17.51 -34.23
CA ASP A 5 -1.86 -17.60 -32.86
C ASP A 5 -2.21 -16.19 -32.30
N LEU A 6 -1.45 -15.16 -32.68
CA LEU A 6 -1.71 -13.77 -32.28
C LEU A 6 -3.00 -13.22 -32.89
N LYS A 7 -3.22 -13.45 -34.19
CA LYS A 7 -4.45 -13.01 -34.87
C LYS A 7 -5.69 -13.72 -34.33
N GLU A 8 -5.56 -15.01 -33.99
CA GLU A 8 -6.64 -15.76 -33.36
C GLU A 8 -6.94 -15.25 -31.95
N LEU A 9 -5.90 -14.85 -31.20
CA LEU A 9 -6.06 -14.24 -29.89
C LEU A 9 -6.77 -12.87 -29.99
N GLU A 10 -6.39 -12.00 -30.92
CA GLU A 10 -7.04 -10.71 -31.14
C GLU A 10 -8.53 -10.86 -31.45
N ARG A 11 -8.89 -11.83 -32.32
CA ARG A 11 -10.30 -12.16 -32.60
C ARG A 11 -11.03 -12.65 -31.36
N ALA A 12 -10.39 -13.54 -30.59
CA ALA A 12 -10.99 -14.06 -29.36
C ALA A 12 -11.17 -12.96 -28.31
N ILE A 13 -10.24 -12.01 -28.19
CA ILE A 13 -10.36 -10.85 -27.31
C ILE A 13 -11.60 -10.05 -27.70
N ALA A 14 -11.80 -9.76 -28.99
CA ALA A 14 -12.98 -9.02 -29.46
C ALA A 14 -14.29 -9.77 -29.14
N GLU A 15 -14.36 -11.07 -29.43
CA GLU A 15 -15.54 -11.91 -29.14
C GLU A 15 -15.85 -11.95 -27.62
N ILE A 16 -14.82 -12.16 -26.79
CA ILE A 16 -15.00 -12.23 -25.34
C ILE A 16 -15.40 -10.86 -24.77
N THR A 17 -14.84 -9.77 -25.30
CA THR A 17 -15.18 -8.40 -24.87
C THR A 17 -16.64 -8.09 -25.20
N GLU A 18 -17.12 -8.43 -26.40
CA GLU A 18 -18.54 -8.27 -26.77
C GLU A 18 -19.47 -9.07 -25.85
N ILE A 19 -19.09 -10.31 -25.53
CA ILE A 19 -19.86 -11.14 -24.59
C ILE A 19 -19.88 -10.49 -23.19
N ALA A 20 -18.72 -10.01 -22.71
CA ALA A 20 -18.61 -9.38 -21.40
C ALA A 20 -19.48 -8.11 -21.28
N GLU A 21 -19.45 -7.25 -22.31
CA GLU A 21 -20.35 -6.09 -22.41
C GLU A 21 -21.82 -6.51 -22.46
N GLY A 22 -22.14 -7.60 -23.18
CA GLY A 22 -23.48 -8.18 -23.21
C GLY A 22 -23.99 -8.69 -21.85
N PHE A 23 -23.09 -9.12 -20.97
CA PHE A 23 -23.40 -9.45 -19.57
C PHE A 23 -23.49 -8.23 -18.64
N GLY A 24 -23.13 -7.03 -19.13
CA GLY A 24 -23.18 -5.79 -18.38
C GLY A 24 -21.96 -5.54 -17.47
N LEU A 25 -20.82 -6.18 -17.74
CA LEU A 25 -19.56 -5.88 -17.04
C LEU A 25 -19.09 -4.45 -17.43
N ASP A 26 -18.67 -3.67 -16.44
CA ASP A 26 -18.14 -2.33 -16.61
C ASP A 26 -16.66 -2.31 -16.23
N PHE A 27 -15.78 -2.40 -17.23
CA PHE A 27 -14.32 -2.45 -17.07
C PHE A 27 -13.64 -1.21 -17.67
N TYR A 28 -12.35 -1.02 -17.37
CA TYR A 28 -11.52 0.01 -18.03
C TYR A 28 -11.08 -0.45 -19.43
N PRO A 29 -10.70 0.47 -20.34
CA PRO A 29 -10.10 0.09 -21.62
C PRO A 29 -8.91 -0.84 -21.41
N MET A 30 -8.97 -2.04 -22.00
CA MET A 30 -7.97 -3.08 -21.78
C MET A 30 -6.79 -2.99 -22.74
N ARG A 31 -5.57 -3.19 -22.22
CA ARG A 31 -4.34 -3.34 -22.98
C ARG A 31 -3.70 -4.69 -22.67
N TYR A 32 -3.66 -5.57 -23.66
CA TYR A 32 -3.05 -6.89 -23.53
C TYR A 32 -1.63 -6.88 -24.09
N GLU A 33 -0.68 -7.36 -23.32
CA GLU A 33 0.71 -7.53 -23.74
C GLU A 33 1.18 -8.95 -23.45
N ILE A 34 1.83 -9.59 -24.44
CA ILE A 34 2.43 -10.90 -24.25
C ILE A 34 3.89 -10.71 -23.83
N CYS A 35 4.24 -11.25 -22.68
CA CYS A 35 5.56 -11.08 -22.09
C CYS A 35 6.24 -12.43 -21.80
N PRO A 36 7.58 -12.47 -21.92
CA PRO A 36 8.34 -13.62 -21.46
C PRO A 36 8.27 -13.72 -19.93
N ALA A 37 8.51 -14.94 -19.41
CA ALA A 37 8.49 -15.22 -17.98
C ALA A 37 9.33 -14.21 -17.17
N ASP A 38 10.53 -13.89 -17.64
CA ASP A 38 11.45 -13.00 -16.91
C ASP A 38 10.83 -11.63 -16.64
N ILE A 39 10.02 -11.11 -17.56
CA ILE A 39 9.36 -9.81 -17.39
C ILE A 39 8.19 -9.92 -16.41
N ILE A 40 7.35 -10.96 -16.55
CA ILE A 40 6.22 -11.18 -15.64
C ILE A 40 6.68 -11.37 -14.19
N TYR A 41 7.72 -12.18 -13.98
CA TYR A 41 8.29 -12.38 -12.65
C TYR A 41 9.02 -11.13 -12.13
N THR A 42 9.56 -10.29 -13.01
CA THR A 42 10.07 -8.97 -12.62
C THR A 42 8.94 -8.11 -12.07
N PHE A 43 7.83 -7.99 -12.80
CA PHE A 43 6.67 -7.23 -12.33
C PHE A 43 6.05 -7.83 -11.07
N GLY A 44 5.98 -9.16 -10.95
CA GLY A 44 5.48 -9.83 -9.75
C GLY A 44 6.36 -9.60 -8.51
N ALA A 45 7.67 -9.45 -8.68
CA ALA A 45 8.59 -9.20 -7.58
C ALA A 45 8.71 -7.72 -7.19
N TYR A 46 8.70 -6.84 -8.19
CA TYR A 46 8.78 -5.39 -7.97
C TYR A 46 7.39 -4.78 -7.70
N GLY A 47 6.31 -5.47 -8.08
CA GLY A 47 4.92 -5.01 -8.04
C GLY A 47 4.51 -4.28 -9.32
N MET A 48 5.44 -3.60 -10.00
CA MET A 48 5.20 -2.73 -11.15
C MET A 48 6.42 -2.66 -12.08
N PRO A 49 6.27 -2.13 -13.32
CA PRO A 49 7.37 -2.04 -14.28
C PRO A 49 8.51 -1.10 -13.89
N THR A 50 8.21 0.04 -13.27
CA THR A 50 9.17 1.14 -13.04
C THR A 50 9.26 1.52 -11.57
N ARG A 51 9.69 0.58 -10.72
CA ARG A 51 9.93 0.82 -9.29
C ARG A 51 11.40 1.08 -9.00
N PHE A 52 11.70 1.74 -7.88
CA PHE A 52 13.06 1.94 -7.39
C PHE A 52 13.80 0.61 -7.17
N SER A 53 15.12 0.67 -7.23
CA SER A 53 15.97 -0.51 -7.05
C SER A 53 16.19 -0.81 -5.57
N HIS A 54 15.90 -2.03 -5.14
CA HIS A 54 16.19 -2.49 -3.79
C HIS A 54 16.53 -3.99 -3.80
N TRP A 55 17.47 -4.43 -2.96
CA TRP A 55 17.94 -5.82 -2.95
C TRP A 55 16.84 -6.82 -2.57
N THR A 56 15.85 -6.41 -1.77
CA THR A 56 14.70 -7.25 -1.39
C THR A 56 13.90 -7.69 -2.61
N PHE A 57 13.69 -6.79 -3.59
CA PHE A 57 12.97 -7.12 -4.82
C PHE A 57 13.75 -8.13 -5.67
N GLY A 58 15.08 -7.98 -5.75
CA GLY A 58 15.96 -8.95 -6.40
C GLY A 58 15.91 -10.33 -5.75
N LYS A 59 15.89 -10.39 -4.41
CA LYS A 59 15.72 -11.64 -3.65
C LYS A 59 14.36 -12.29 -3.92
N GLN A 60 13.28 -11.50 -3.96
CA GLN A 60 11.94 -11.99 -4.26
C GLN A 60 11.83 -12.49 -5.70
N PHE A 61 12.38 -11.76 -6.67
CA PHE A 61 12.47 -12.17 -8.06
C PHE A 61 13.15 -13.53 -8.19
N HIS A 62 14.35 -13.68 -7.60
CA HIS A 62 15.08 -14.94 -7.66
C HIS A 62 14.26 -16.11 -7.06
N LYS A 63 13.56 -15.88 -5.95
CA LYS A 63 12.69 -16.88 -5.33
C LYS A 63 11.54 -17.30 -6.25
N MET A 64 10.80 -16.34 -6.80
CA MET A 64 9.63 -16.60 -7.66
C MET A 64 10.05 -17.25 -8.97
N LYS A 65 11.13 -16.75 -9.58
CA LYS A 65 11.68 -17.30 -10.83
C LYS A 65 12.19 -18.73 -10.64
N LEU A 66 12.88 -19.03 -9.54
CA LEU A 66 13.31 -20.39 -9.21
C LEU A 66 12.11 -21.34 -9.06
N GLN A 67 11.03 -20.90 -8.40
CA GLN A 67 9.81 -21.71 -8.30
C GLN A 67 9.20 -21.99 -9.67
N TYR A 68 9.23 -21.03 -10.59
CA TYR A 68 8.80 -21.21 -11.97
C TYR A 68 9.66 -22.20 -12.75
N ASP A 69 10.98 -22.06 -12.68
CA ASP A 69 11.91 -22.93 -13.41
C ASP A 69 11.84 -24.38 -12.90
N LEU A 70 11.52 -24.56 -11.62
CA LEU A 70 11.26 -25.88 -11.00
C LEU A 70 9.83 -26.39 -11.23
N GLY A 71 8.96 -25.62 -11.91
CA GLY A 71 7.57 -26.00 -12.19
C GLY A 71 6.66 -26.03 -10.96
N LEU A 72 7.05 -25.38 -9.86
CA LEU A 72 6.28 -25.34 -8.60
C LEU A 72 5.19 -24.27 -8.61
N SER A 73 5.37 -23.20 -9.37
CA SER A 73 4.41 -22.09 -9.46
C SER A 73 4.49 -21.43 -10.83
N LYS A 74 3.34 -21.07 -11.40
CA LYS A 74 3.23 -20.42 -12.70
C LYS A 74 2.27 -19.23 -12.60
N ILE A 75 2.76 -18.05 -12.96
CA ILE A 75 1.92 -16.85 -13.11
C ILE A 75 1.43 -16.86 -14.56
N TYR A 76 0.12 -16.98 -14.75
CA TYR A 76 -0.50 -17.01 -16.07
C TYR A 76 -0.75 -15.59 -16.60
N GLU A 77 -1.13 -14.69 -15.68
CA GLU A 77 -1.40 -13.28 -15.93
C GLU A 77 -0.90 -12.38 -14.81
N LEU A 78 -0.67 -11.12 -15.15
CA LEU A 78 -0.51 -10.05 -14.18
C LEU A 78 -1.33 -8.85 -14.66
N VAL A 79 -2.16 -8.29 -13.78
CA VAL A 79 -3.04 -7.16 -14.11
C VAL A 79 -2.67 -5.94 -13.27
N ILE A 80 -2.52 -4.79 -13.93
CA ILE A 80 -2.26 -3.50 -13.28
C ILE A 80 -3.53 -2.66 -13.34
N ASN A 81 -4.10 -2.35 -12.17
CA ASN A 81 -5.25 -1.47 -12.02
C ASN A 81 -4.86 -0.03 -12.37
N SER A 82 -5.16 0.36 -13.60
CA SER A 82 -4.88 1.67 -14.18
C SER A 82 -5.92 1.99 -15.26
N ASP A 83 -5.94 3.22 -15.76
CA ASP A 83 -6.84 3.64 -16.83
C ASP A 83 -6.01 4.21 -17.99
N PRO A 84 -5.68 3.41 -19.02
CA PRO A 84 -6.20 2.08 -19.35
C PRO A 84 -5.64 0.94 -18.48
N CYS A 85 -6.38 -0.16 -18.34
CA CYS A 85 -5.97 -1.31 -17.54
C CYS A 85 -5.04 -2.23 -18.34
N TYR A 86 -3.87 -2.53 -17.78
CA TYR A 86 -2.85 -3.36 -18.42
C TYR A 86 -2.93 -4.82 -17.95
N ALA A 87 -2.85 -5.73 -18.90
CA ALA A 87 -2.87 -7.16 -18.68
C ALA A 87 -1.69 -7.83 -19.39
N PHE A 88 -0.80 -8.42 -18.61
CA PHE A 88 0.39 -9.11 -19.10
C PHE A 88 0.12 -10.61 -19.12
N LEU A 89 0.23 -11.23 -20.30
CA LEU A 89 0.00 -12.64 -20.54
C LEU A 89 1.35 -13.34 -20.76
N LEU A 90 1.51 -14.53 -20.18
CA LEU A 90 2.74 -15.31 -20.39
C LEU A 90 2.82 -15.90 -21.81
N ASP A 91 3.96 -15.72 -22.46
CA ASP A 91 4.23 -16.17 -23.84
C ASP A 91 4.18 -17.69 -24.07
N THR A 92 4.36 -18.49 -23.02
CA THR A 92 4.27 -19.95 -23.04
C THR A 92 2.85 -20.48 -22.89
N ASN A 93 1.86 -19.61 -22.68
CA ASN A 93 0.46 -20.04 -22.58
C ASN A 93 -0.07 -20.52 -23.93
N SER A 94 -0.92 -21.54 -23.89
CA SER A 94 -1.66 -21.97 -25.08
C SER A 94 -2.77 -20.97 -25.42
N LEU A 95 -3.26 -21.00 -26.67
CA LEU A 95 -4.37 -20.14 -27.08
C LEU A 95 -5.61 -20.34 -26.19
N ILE A 96 -5.94 -21.59 -25.83
CA ILE A 96 -7.09 -21.89 -24.96
C ILE A 96 -6.89 -21.27 -23.57
N GLN A 97 -5.67 -21.35 -23.02
CA GLN A 97 -5.35 -20.70 -21.74
C GLN A 97 -5.53 -19.18 -21.86
N ASN A 98 -4.98 -18.55 -22.91
CA ASN A 98 -5.13 -17.11 -23.11
C ASN A 98 -6.59 -16.69 -23.27
N LYS A 99 -7.46 -17.49 -23.92
CA LYS A 99 -8.90 -17.18 -23.98
C LYS A 99 -9.55 -17.15 -22.60
N LEU A 100 -9.25 -18.13 -21.74
CA LEU A 100 -9.76 -18.15 -20.36
C LEU A 100 -9.23 -16.98 -19.54
N ILE A 101 -7.93 -16.69 -19.68
CA ILE A 101 -7.27 -15.60 -18.99
C ILE A 101 -7.84 -14.25 -19.43
N VAL A 102 -8.09 -14.02 -20.72
CA VAL A 102 -8.70 -12.77 -21.22
C VAL A 102 -10.06 -12.53 -20.57
N ALA A 103 -10.91 -13.57 -20.48
CA ALA A 103 -12.19 -13.47 -19.79
C ALA A 103 -12.02 -13.17 -18.29
N HIS A 104 -11.05 -13.83 -17.65
CA HIS A 104 -10.73 -13.62 -16.23
C HIS A 104 -10.23 -12.19 -15.95
N VAL A 105 -9.33 -11.68 -16.77
CA VAL A 105 -8.76 -10.32 -16.65
C VAL A 105 -9.83 -9.24 -16.85
N LEU A 106 -10.81 -9.46 -17.73
CA LEU A 106 -11.95 -8.53 -17.85
C LEU A 106 -12.74 -8.45 -16.55
N ALA A 107 -12.95 -9.59 -15.88
CA ALA A 107 -13.59 -9.62 -14.57
C ALA A 107 -12.73 -8.91 -13.49
N HIS A 108 -11.39 -9.04 -13.52
CA HIS A 108 -10.52 -8.24 -12.64
C HIS A 108 -10.70 -6.73 -12.87
N SER A 109 -10.72 -6.29 -14.12
CA SER A 109 -10.86 -4.87 -14.45
C SER A 109 -12.22 -4.30 -14.00
N ASP A 110 -13.30 -5.06 -14.20
CA ASP A 110 -14.63 -4.73 -13.65
C ASP A 110 -14.60 -4.68 -12.11
N PHE A 111 -14.00 -5.68 -11.48
CA PHE A 111 -13.88 -5.74 -10.02
C PHE A 111 -13.11 -4.54 -9.47
N PHE A 112 -11.98 -4.17 -10.08
CA PHE A 112 -11.22 -2.99 -9.66
C PHE A 112 -12.01 -1.69 -9.85
N LYS A 113 -12.80 -1.57 -10.92
CA LYS A 113 -13.58 -0.37 -11.21
C LYS A 113 -14.76 -0.19 -10.25
N ASN A 114 -15.44 -1.27 -9.91
CA ASN A 114 -16.71 -1.24 -9.20
C ASN A 114 -16.58 -1.50 -7.68
N ASN A 115 -15.44 -2.00 -7.21
CA ASN A 115 -15.25 -2.27 -5.79
C ASN A 115 -14.85 -1.03 -5.00
N VAL A 116 -15.63 -0.71 -3.95
CA VAL A 116 -15.41 0.45 -3.08
C VAL A 116 -14.01 0.51 -2.46
N ARG A 117 -13.35 -0.64 -2.23
CA ARG A 117 -11.98 -0.68 -1.71
C ARG A 117 -10.95 -0.06 -2.65
N PHE A 118 -11.21 -0.08 -3.94
CA PHE A 118 -10.34 0.49 -4.97
C PHE A 118 -10.67 1.96 -5.30
N SER A 119 -11.74 2.52 -4.72
CA SER A 119 -12.17 3.90 -4.99
C SER A 119 -11.11 4.98 -4.70
N ASN A 120 -10.25 4.73 -3.71
CA ASN A 120 -9.17 5.65 -3.32
C ASN A 120 -7.83 5.33 -4.01
N THR A 121 -7.77 4.35 -4.91
CA THR A 121 -6.52 4.01 -5.62
C THR A 121 -6.24 4.97 -6.76
N LYS A 122 -4.99 5.45 -6.84
CA LYS A 122 -4.51 6.26 -7.97
C LYS A 122 -4.51 5.42 -9.25
N ARG A 123 -5.01 5.98 -10.35
CA ARG A 123 -5.12 5.29 -11.65
C ARG A 123 -3.88 5.43 -12.52
N ASP A 124 -3.02 6.39 -12.19
CA ASP A 124 -1.73 6.74 -12.79
C ASP A 124 -0.54 6.21 -11.98
N MET A 125 -0.74 5.04 -11.35
CA MET A 125 0.23 4.48 -10.42
C MET A 125 1.56 4.15 -11.11
N VAL A 126 1.54 3.75 -12.39
CA VAL A 126 2.75 3.46 -13.17
C VAL A 126 3.64 4.70 -13.27
N GLU A 127 3.05 5.85 -13.58
CA GLU A 127 3.73 7.15 -13.64
C GLU A 127 4.20 7.60 -12.25
N SER A 128 3.34 7.46 -11.24
CA SER A 128 3.66 7.81 -9.86
C SER A 128 4.89 7.04 -9.35
N MET A 129 4.97 5.74 -9.63
CA MET A 129 6.12 4.92 -9.25
C MET A 129 7.39 5.27 -10.01
N ALA A 130 7.29 5.59 -11.30
CA ALA A 130 8.44 6.07 -12.07
C ALA A 130 9.00 7.37 -11.48
N ALA A 131 8.12 8.30 -11.07
CA ALA A 131 8.52 9.53 -10.39
C ALA A 131 9.17 9.26 -9.01
N THR A 132 8.63 8.31 -8.23
CA THR A 132 9.24 7.85 -6.97
C THR A 132 10.63 7.25 -7.19
N ALA A 133 10.81 6.43 -8.23
CA ALA A 133 12.10 5.84 -8.56
C ALA A 133 13.16 6.91 -8.90
N GLU A 134 12.79 7.93 -9.68
CA GLU A 134 13.71 9.03 -10.01
C GLU A 134 14.04 9.89 -8.79
N ARG A 135 13.07 10.15 -7.90
CA ARG A 135 13.30 10.85 -6.63
C ARG A 135 14.25 10.09 -5.71
N ILE A 136 14.07 8.78 -5.55
CA ILE A 136 14.98 7.94 -4.74
C ILE A 136 16.39 7.99 -5.33
N LYS A 137 16.52 7.87 -6.65
CA LYS A 137 17.83 7.97 -7.33
C LYS A 137 18.48 9.35 -7.14
N HIS A 138 17.68 10.41 -7.11
CA HIS A 138 18.16 11.75 -6.78
C HIS A 138 18.72 11.82 -5.35
N TYR A 139 18.01 11.24 -4.37
CA TYR A 139 18.49 11.15 -2.99
C TYR A 139 19.74 10.29 -2.85
N GLU A 140 19.84 9.17 -3.58
CA GLU A 140 21.06 8.35 -3.61
C GLU A 140 22.27 9.14 -4.11
N HIS A 141 22.08 10.07 -5.05
CA HIS A 141 23.15 10.94 -5.55
C HIS A 141 23.55 12.02 -4.54
N GLN A 142 22.59 12.59 -3.82
CA GLN A 142 22.82 13.68 -2.86
C GLN A 142 23.39 13.20 -1.51
N TYR A 143 22.78 12.16 -0.93
CA TYR A 143 23.07 11.69 0.43
C TYR A 143 23.93 10.42 0.45
N GLY A 144 24.13 9.81 -0.73
CA GLY A 144 24.90 8.58 -0.89
C GLY A 144 24.03 7.33 -0.81
N LYS A 145 24.31 6.39 -1.71
CA LYS A 145 23.52 5.16 -1.89
C LYS A 145 23.32 4.35 -0.60
N LEU A 146 24.39 4.15 0.18
CA LEU A 146 24.33 3.31 1.39
C LEU A 146 23.40 3.90 2.46
N GLU A 147 23.34 5.23 2.57
CA GLU A 147 22.51 5.90 3.57
C GLU A 147 21.04 5.80 3.21
N VAL A 148 20.70 6.04 1.94
CA VAL A 148 19.35 5.89 1.42
C VAL A 148 18.89 4.43 1.50
N GLU A 149 19.74 3.46 1.14
CA GLU A 149 19.43 2.03 1.22
C GLU A 149 19.14 1.58 2.65
N LYS A 150 19.95 2.00 3.64
CA LYS A 150 19.69 1.70 5.06
C LYS A 150 18.36 2.27 5.56
N PHE A 151 18.02 3.48 5.10
CA PHE A 151 16.74 4.07 5.46
C PHE A 151 15.57 3.32 4.80
N LEU A 152 15.69 2.98 3.51
CA LEU A 152 14.71 2.16 2.79
C LEU A 152 14.54 0.78 3.44
N ASP A 153 15.61 0.13 3.89
CA ASP A 153 15.55 -1.15 4.63
C ASP A 153 14.63 -1.02 5.87
N ALA A 154 14.79 0.06 6.64
CA ALA A 154 13.98 0.30 7.83
C ALA A 154 12.51 0.57 7.48
N VAL A 155 12.25 1.37 6.44
CA VAL A 155 10.88 1.70 6.00
C VAL A 155 10.18 0.47 5.43
N LEU A 156 10.85 -0.30 4.57
CA LEU A 156 10.30 -1.52 3.96
C LEU A 156 9.98 -2.60 5.00
N ALA A 157 10.70 -2.63 6.12
CA ALA A 157 10.40 -3.55 7.23
C ALA A 157 9.06 -3.26 7.92
N ILE A 158 8.58 -2.00 7.87
CA ILE A 158 7.34 -1.57 8.51
C ILE A 158 6.24 -1.16 7.51
N GLN A 159 6.49 -1.24 6.20
CA GLN A 159 5.62 -0.71 5.14
C GLN A 159 4.16 -1.21 5.21
N GLU A 160 3.93 -2.41 5.71
CA GLU A 160 2.59 -3.01 5.85
C GLU A 160 1.77 -2.41 7.01
N HIS A 161 2.39 -1.63 7.90
CA HIS A 161 1.73 -1.01 9.04
C HIS A 161 1.14 0.35 8.65
N ILE A 162 0.17 0.30 7.73
CA ILE A 162 -0.64 1.44 7.30
C ILE A 162 -2.11 1.22 7.68
N ASP A 163 -2.88 2.30 7.84
CA ASP A 163 -4.33 2.20 7.94
C ASP A 163 -4.96 2.31 6.54
N PRO A 164 -5.45 1.21 5.95
CA PRO A 164 -6.12 1.22 4.64
C PRO A 164 -7.58 1.68 4.71
N SER A 165 -8.05 2.15 5.87
CA SER A 165 -9.43 2.57 6.06
C SER A 165 -9.80 3.69 5.09
N LEU A 166 -10.83 3.45 4.28
CA LEU A 166 -11.35 4.43 3.31
C LEU A 166 -11.78 5.75 3.96
N LEU A 167 -12.10 5.71 5.26
CA LEU A 167 -12.67 6.83 6.01
C LEU A 167 -11.63 7.62 6.83
N ARG A 168 -10.39 7.12 6.98
CA ARG A 168 -9.38 7.73 7.85
C ARG A 168 -8.06 7.96 7.12
N PRO A 169 -7.99 8.99 6.24
CA PRO A 169 -6.74 9.33 5.57
C PRO A 169 -5.71 10.01 6.50
N LYS A 170 -6.16 10.50 7.68
CA LYS A 170 -5.37 11.24 8.67
C LYS A 170 -5.45 10.56 10.04
N LEU A 171 -4.48 10.86 10.90
CA LEU A 171 -4.49 10.39 12.29
C LEU A 171 -5.73 10.87 13.02
N SER A 172 -6.21 10.03 13.94
CA SER A 172 -7.49 10.24 14.63
C SER A 172 -7.45 11.34 15.71
N TRP A 173 -6.26 11.88 15.95
CA TRP A 173 -5.96 12.90 16.95
C TRP A 173 -4.79 13.75 16.46
N THR A 174 -4.75 14.98 16.94
CA THR A 174 -3.67 15.94 16.71
C THR A 174 -2.91 16.21 18.02
N LEU A 175 -1.73 16.83 17.94
CA LEU A 175 -1.01 17.28 19.14
C LEU A 175 -1.87 18.20 20.02
N GLU A 176 -2.76 19.00 19.43
CA GLU A 176 -3.71 19.85 20.15
C GLU A 176 -4.70 19.01 20.99
N ASP A 177 -5.15 17.84 20.48
CA ASP A 177 -6.00 16.90 21.22
C ASP A 177 -5.26 16.21 22.38
N THR A 178 -3.92 16.19 22.35
CA THR A 178 -3.11 15.72 23.49
C THR A 178 -2.89 16.81 24.53
N GLU A 179 -3.03 18.08 24.15
CA GLU A 179 -2.93 19.26 25.01
C GLU A 179 -4.27 19.57 25.70
N VAL A 180 -4.87 18.56 26.34
CA VAL A 180 -6.00 18.81 27.26
C VAL A 180 -5.43 19.28 28.60
N TYR A 181 -5.67 20.55 28.94
CA TYR A 181 -5.52 21.07 30.30
C TYR A 181 -6.37 20.20 31.24
N GLU A 182 -5.83 19.79 32.40
CA GLU A 182 -6.54 18.95 33.37
C GLU A 182 -7.99 19.43 33.57
N GLU A 183 -8.97 18.65 33.10
CA GLU A 183 -10.26 18.63 33.77
C GLU A 183 -10.00 18.17 35.20
N GLU A 184 -10.60 18.92 36.13
CA GLU A 184 -10.46 18.87 37.58
C GLU A 184 -10.30 17.43 38.11
N GLU A 185 -9.45 17.26 39.14
CA GLU A 185 -9.34 15.99 39.87
C GLU A 185 -10.73 15.37 40.05
N PRO A 186 -10.90 14.05 39.81
CA PRO A 186 -12.20 13.41 40.01
C PRO A 186 -12.70 13.79 41.41
N PRO A 187 -13.97 14.24 41.57
CA PRO A 187 -14.44 14.76 42.83
C PRO A 187 -14.16 13.72 43.92
N LYS A 188 -13.27 14.05 44.85
CA LYS A 188 -12.92 13.18 45.97
C LYS A 188 -14.23 12.85 46.67
N ILE A 189 -14.58 11.56 46.73
CA ILE A 189 -15.78 11.11 47.42
C ILE A 189 -15.59 11.44 48.89
N ALA A 190 -16.32 12.43 49.40
CA ALA A 190 -16.17 12.91 50.76
C ALA A 190 -16.49 11.77 51.75
N SER A 191 -15.47 11.32 52.49
CA SER A 191 -15.68 10.37 53.58
C SER A 191 -16.22 11.12 54.82
N PRO A 192 -16.97 10.45 55.72
CA PRO A 192 -17.52 11.07 56.92
C PRO A 192 -16.49 11.66 57.89
N TYR A 193 -15.19 11.39 57.67
CA TYR A 193 -14.09 11.81 58.53
C TYR A 193 -13.04 12.66 57.79
N ASP A 194 -13.32 13.11 56.56
CA ASP A 194 -12.38 13.92 55.75
C ASP A 194 -12.03 15.26 56.43
N ASP A 195 -12.93 15.79 57.26
CA ASP A 195 -12.76 16.99 58.06
C ASP A 195 -11.65 16.88 59.13
N LEU A 196 -11.42 15.68 59.67
CA LEU A 196 -10.36 15.40 60.64
C LEU A 196 -8.97 15.37 59.98
N TRP A 197 -8.90 14.93 58.71
CA TRP A 197 -7.64 14.83 57.96
C TRP A 197 -7.23 16.14 57.27
N LEU A 198 -8.19 17.04 57.01
CA LEU A 198 -7.97 18.36 56.40
C LEU A 198 -7.42 19.44 57.35
N LEU A 199 -7.36 19.15 58.66
CA LEU A 199 -6.84 20.09 59.67
C LEU A 199 -5.33 20.33 59.55
N ASP A 200 -4.57 19.33 59.07
CA ASP A 200 -3.11 19.38 58.88
C ASP A 200 -2.68 19.92 57.50
N GLU A 201 -3.63 20.23 56.61
CA GLU A 201 -3.33 20.61 55.21
C GLU A 201 -3.64 22.08 54.88
N LYS A 202 -4.23 22.86 55.81
CA LYS A 202 -4.67 24.24 55.57
C LYS A 202 -3.57 25.23 55.16
N ASP A 203 -2.30 24.94 55.45
CA ASP A 203 -1.15 25.82 55.15
C ASP A 203 -0.19 25.27 54.08
N LYS A 204 -0.56 24.18 53.38
CA LYS A 204 0.29 23.67 52.28
C LYS A 204 -0.06 24.39 50.97
N PRO A 205 0.91 25.07 50.31
CA PRO A 205 0.67 25.61 48.98
C PRO A 205 0.35 24.46 48.02
N THR A 206 -0.80 24.53 47.35
CA THR A 206 -1.14 23.62 46.26
C THR A 206 0.00 23.64 45.25
N PRO A 207 0.66 22.50 44.98
CA PRO A 207 1.69 22.46 43.96
C PRO A 207 1.06 22.87 42.63
N PRO A 208 1.75 23.65 41.78
CA PRO A 208 1.25 23.94 40.44
C PRO A 208 0.99 22.61 39.73
N PRO A 209 -0.07 22.51 38.91
CA PRO A 209 -0.42 21.27 38.23
C PRO A 209 0.82 20.74 37.52
N ARG A 210 1.31 19.59 37.99
CA ARG A 210 2.48 18.95 37.41
C ARG A 210 2.03 18.36 36.09
N LYS A 211 2.47 18.95 34.97
CA LYS A 211 2.29 18.36 33.63
C LYS A 211 2.80 16.92 33.63
N LYS A 212 1.93 15.94 33.84
CA LYS A 212 2.26 14.55 33.55
C LYS A 212 2.32 14.44 32.03
N ARG A 213 3.46 14.05 31.49
CA ARG A 213 3.55 13.64 30.09
C ARG A 213 2.56 12.49 29.89
N ARG A 214 1.47 12.75 29.17
CA ARG A 214 0.53 11.70 28.75
C ARG A 214 1.28 10.69 27.89
N LYS A 215 0.75 9.46 27.81
CA LYS A 215 1.25 8.45 26.87
C LYS A 215 1.16 9.03 25.46
N PHE A 216 2.27 8.96 24.73
CA PHE A 216 2.36 9.41 23.34
C PHE A 216 2.70 8.17 22.49
N PRO A 217 1.85 7.77 21.54
CA PRO A 217 0.57 8.38 21.16
C PRO A 217 -0.55 8.19 22.22
N PRO A 218 -1.57 9.08 22.27
CA PRO A 218 -2.70 8.98 23.19
C PRO A 218 -3.59 7.76 22.94
N GLN A 219 -3.68 7.32 21.68
CA GLN A 219 -4.35 6.10 21.25
C GLN A 219 -3.39 5.28 20.37
N PRO A 220 -3.49 3.93 20.38
CA PRO A 220 -2.69 3.10 19.49
C PRO A 220 -3.08 3.38 18.03
N GLU A 221 -2.09 3.74 17.22
CA GLU A 221 -2.27 3.99 15.79
C GLU A 221 -1.82 2.81 14.96
N LYS A 222 -2.60 2.48 13.92
CA LYS A 222 -2.26 1.42 12.97
C LYS A 222 -1.32 1.92 11.88
N ASP A 223 -1.47 3.18 11.46
CA ASP A 223 -0.63 3.82 10.44
C ASP A 223 0.68 4.32 11.07
N VAL A 224 1.64 3.40 11.18
CA VAL A 224 2.95 3.69 11.77
C VAL A 224 3.78 4.59 10.86
N LEU A 225 3.64 4.45 9.54
CA LEU A 225 4.35 5.30 8.57
C LEU A 225 3.93 6.76 8.73
N LEU A 226 2.62 7.05 8.70
CA LEU A 226 2.12 8.42 8.88
C LEU A 226 2.48 8.98 10.25
N PHE A 227 2.38 8.16 11.31
CA PHE A 227 2.73 8.58 12.65
C PHE A 227 4.21 9.03 12.76
N ILE A 228 5.13 8.26 12.18
CA ILE A 228 6.56 8.60 12.17
C ILE A 228 6.81 9.85 11.30
N GLU A 229 6.15 9.92 10.13
CA GLU A 229 6.25 11.05 9.20
C GLU A 229 5.82 12.37 9.86
N GLU A 230 4.71 12.40 10.59
CA GLU A 230 4.17 13.63 11.21
C GLU A 230 4.93 14.01 12.49
N TYR A 231 5.31 13.04 13.32
CA TYR A 231 5.77 13.32 14.69
C TYR A 231 7.25 13.09 14.96
N SER A 232 7.99 12.49 14.03
CA SER A 232 9.44 12.38 14.21
C SER A 232 10.08 13.76 14.26
N ARG A 233 11.03 13.95 15.19
CA ARG A 233 11.82 15.19 15.32
C ARG A 233 13.20 15.07 14.69
N GLU A 234 13.58 13.85 14.30
CA GLU A 234 14.93 13.53 13.83
C GLU A 234 14.97 13.34 12.31
N LEU A 235 13.82 13.09 11.67
CA LEU A 235 13.78 12.86 10.24
C LEU A 235 13.97 14.14 9.44
N GLU A 236 14.90 14.07 8.49
CA GLU A 236 15.14 15.07 7.45
C GLU A 236 14.01 15.07 6.40
N GLU A 237 13.92 16.12 5.59
CA GLU A 237 12.84 16.28 4.61
C GLU A 237 12.81 15.15 3.57
N TRP A 238 13.96 14.70 3.08
CA TRP A 238 14.03 13.60 2.11
C TRP A 238 13.60 12.25 2.70
N GLN A 239 13.86 12.03 4.00
CA GLN A 239 13.44 10.82 4.70
C GLN A 239 11.92 10.80 4.89
N ARG A 240 11.32 11.97 5.16
CA ARG A 240 9.85 12.11 5.20
C ARG A 240 9.24 11.87 3.84
N ASP A 241 9.81 12.43 2.77
CA ASP A 241 9.32 12.18 1.41
C ASP A 241 9.34 10.69 1.05
N ILE A 242 10.39 9.95 1.45
CA ILE A 242 10.43 8.49 1.28
C ILE A 242 9.29 7.79 2.03
N LEU A 243 9.00 8.17 3.28
CA LEU A 243 7.87 7.62 4.03
C LEU A 243 6.55 7.89 3.31
N THR A 244 6.33 9.13 2.84
CA THR A 244 5.13 9.51 2.08
C THR A 244 5.00 8.64 0.82
N MET A 245 6.08 8.51 0.04
CA MET A 245 6.10 7.68 -1.18
C MET A 245 5.78 6.21 -0.89
N MET A 246 6.40 5.62 0.14
CA MET A 246 6.17 4.21 0.49
C MET A 246 4.75 3.99 1.02
N ARG A 247 4.22 4.94 1.78
CA ARG A 247 2.83 4.91 2.25
C ARG A 247 1.84 4.97 1.09
N GLU A 248 2.05 5.85 0.11
CA GLU A 248 1.21 5.93 -1.09
C GLU A 248 1.24 4.64 -1.91
N GLU A 249 2.41 4.03 -2.11
CA GLU A 249 2.54 2.73 -2.77
C GLU A 249 1.74 1.64 -2.03
N MET A 250 1.88 1.57 -0.70
CA MET A 250 1.19 0.57 0.11
C MET A 250 -0.32 0.77 0.14
N LEU A 251 -0.82 2.01 0.13
CA LEU A 251 -2.25 2.31 0.01
C LEU A 251 -2.83 1.83 -1.34
N TYR A 252 -2.02 1.81 -2.40
CA TYR A 252 -2.43 1.25 -3.68
C TYR A 252 -2.49 -0.30 -3.65
N PHE A 253 -1.49 -0.96 -3.03
CA PHE A 253 -1.46 -2.44 -2.99
C PHE A 253 -2.41 -3.04 -1.95
N TRP A 254 -2.76 -2.30 -0.90
CA TRP A 254 -3.55 -2.85 0.20
C TRP A 254 -4.93 -3.40 -0.20
N PRO A 255 -5.73 -2.70 -1.03
CA PRO A 255 -6.99 -3.25 -1.53
C PRO A 255 -6.82 -4.60 -2.20
N GLN A 256 -5.77 -4.77 -3.03
CA GLN A 256 -5.47 -6.04 -3.70
C GLN A 256 -5.14 -7.16 -2.70
N LEU A 257 -4.39 -6.85 -1.64
CA LEU A 257 -4.07 -7.80 -0.58
C LEU A 257 -5.33 -8.20 0.22
N GLU A 258 -6.16 -7.24 0.59
CA GLU A 258 -7.38 -7.46 1.39
C GLU A 258 -8.42 -8.26 0.60
N THR A 259 -8.62 -7.93 -0.68
CA THR A 259 -9.67 -8.55 -1.51
C THR A 259 -9.16 -9.70 -2.37
N LYS A 260 -7.95 -10.23 -2.10
CA LYS A 260 -7.29 -11.22 -2.97
C LYS A 260 -8.19 -12.42 -3.31
N ILE A 261 -8.83 -13.02 -2.30
CA ILE A 261 -9.69 -14.20 -2.53
C ILE A 261 -10.86 -13.84 -3.46
N MET A 262 -11.52 -12.70 -3.22
CA MET A 262 -12.64 -12.27 -4.07
C MET A 262 -12.20 -11.90 -5.49
N ASN A 263 -11.01 -11.32 -5.64
CA ASN A 263 -10.49 -10.90 -6.94
C ASN A 263 -10.07 -12.09 -7.81
N GLU A 264 -9.41 -13.10 -7.22
CA GLU A 264 -8.87 -14.25 -7.94
C GLU A 264 -9.89 -15.41 -8.09
N GLY A 265 -10.94 -15.44 -7.25
CA GLY A 265 -11.96 -16.51 -7.22
C GLY A 265 -11.59 -17.67 -6.29
#